data_AF-A0A925AHR6-F1
#
_entry.id   AF-A0A925AHR6-F1
#
_cell.length_a   1.000
_cell.length_b   1.000
_cell.length_c   1.000
_cell.angle_alpha   90.00
_cell.angle_beta   90.00
_cell.angle_gamma   90.00
#
_symmetry.space_group_name_H-M   'P 1'
#
loop_
_entity.id
_entity.type
_entity.pdbx_description
1 polymer ?
#
loop_
_entity_poly.entity_id
_entity_poly.type
_entity_poly.pdbx_seq_one_letter_code
_entity_poly.pdbx_strand_id
1 'polypeptide(L)' 'MSVVKAVVSSFFGVRGSAGLEADSASITPVQAIIGGLVGAAIVVAGLLALVFFVTA' A
#
# COMPACT_ATOMS: atom_id res chain seq x y z
N MET A 1 -16.92 -12.48 6.12
CA MET A 1 -16.21 -11.34 5.51
C MET A 1 -14.79 -11.77 5.25
N SER A 2 -14.46 -12.19 4.03
CA SER A 2 -13.22 -12.88 3.71
C SER A 2 -12.01 -11.95 3.77
N VAL A 3 -11.02 -12.35 4.57
CA VAL A 3 -9.74 -11.66 4.83
C VAL A 3 -9.07 -11.19 3.53
N VAL A 4 -9.23 -11.93 2.43
CA VAL A 4 -8.72 -11.58 1.11
C VAL A 4 -9.18 -10.19 0.63
N LYS A 5 -10.45 -9.82 0.83
CA LYS A 5 -10.97 -8.51 0.42
C LYS A 5 -10.42 -7.37 1.27
N ALA A 6 -10.16 -7.63 2.55
CA ALA A 6 -9.52 -6.69 3.46
C ALA A 6 -8.05 -6.49 3.08
N VAL A 7 -7.34 -7.58 2.83
CA VAL A 7 -5.93 -7.59 2.42
C VAL A 7 -5.73 -6.83 1.11
N VAL A 8 -6.56 -7.07 0.09
CA VAL A 8 -6.46 -6.36 -1.20
C VAL A 8 -6.78 -4.86 -1.08
N SER A 9 -7.74 -4.46 -0.22
CA SER A 9 -8.01 -3.03 0.03
C SER A 9 -6.90 -2.30 0.79
N SER A 10 -6.09 -3.03 1.58
CA SER A 10 -4.88 -2.53 2.24
C SER A 10 -3.72 -2.37 1.25
N PHE A 11 -3.65 -3.20 0.20
CA PHE A 11 -2.63 -3.08 -0.85
C PHE A 11 -2.96 -2.01 -1.91
N PHE A 12 -4.24 -1.72 -2.16
CA PHE A 12 -4.67 -0.69 -3.13
C PHE A 12 -4.66 0.75 -2.60
N GLY A 13 -4.29 0.97 -1.33
CA GLY A 13 -4.15 2.33 -0.77
C GLY A 13 -5.46 3.13 -0.65
N VAL A 14 -6.64 2.51 -0.77
CA VAL A 14 -7.94 3.20 -0.74
C VAL A 14 -8.62 3.17 0.63
N ARG A 15 -8.15 2.36 1.60
CA ARG A 15 -8.79 2.33 2.92
C ARG A 15 -7.97 3.03 3.99
N GLY A 16 -8.10 4.35 4.00
CA GLY A 16 -7.62 5.17 5.08
C GLY A 16 -8.40 6.47 5.21
N SER A 17 -9.73 6.47 5.18
CA SER A 17 -10.55 7.64 5.56
C SER A 17 -11.33 7.44 6.86
N ALA A 18 -11.60 6.21 7.29
CA ALA A 18 -12.45 5.94 8.46
C ALA A 18 -11.70 5.87 9.80
N GLY A 19 -10.37 6.03 9.80
CA GLY A 19 -9.53 6.11 11.01
C GLY A 19 -8.66 7.37 11.06
N LEU A 20 -8.90 8.33 10.17
CA LEU A 20 -8.06 9.52 10.03
C LEU A 20 -8.24 10.50 11.19
N GLU A 21 -9.43 10.67 11.74
CA GLU A 21 -9.68 11.78 12.66
C GLU A 21 -9.07 11.60 14.05
N ALA A 22 -8.76 10.36 14.47
CA ALA A 22 -8.11 10.10 15.75
C ALA A 22 -6.57 10.08 15.69
N ASP A 23 -5.97 9.61 14.57
CA ASP A 23 -4.51 9.44 14.42
C ASP A 23 -3.82 10.48 13.50
N SER A 24 -4.57 11.26 12.70
CA SER A 24 -4.00 12.33 11.85
C SER A 24 -3.45 13.52 12.66
N ALA A 25 -3.59 13.52 13.99
CA ALA A 25 -2.95 14.49 14.85
C ALA A 25 -1.45 14.22 15.06
N SER A 26 -0.95 13.00 14.77
CA SER A 26 0.45 12.61 15.06
C SER A 26 1.27 12.15 13.84
N ILE A 27 0.65 11.68 12.75
CA ILE A 27 1.37 11.30 11.53
C ILE A 27 1.66 12.55 10.70
N THR A 28 2.95 12.87 10.55
CA THR A 28 3.37 14.00 9.70
C THR A 28 3.16 13.68 8.22
N PRO A 29 2.80 14.67 7.37
CA PRO A 29 2.57 14.47 5.93
C PRO A 29 3.71 13.78 5.20
N VAL A 30 4.94 13.98 5.68
CA VAL A 30 6.17 13.36 5.14
C VAL A 30 6.13 11.84 5.26
N GLN A 31 5.66 11.31 6.39
CA GLN A 31 5.58 9.87 6.63
C GLN A 31 4.54 9.20 5.72
N ALA A 32 3.45 9.88 5.41
CA ALA A 32 2.44 9.40 4.45
C ALA A 32 3.01 9.31 3.03
N ILE A 33 3.77 10.33 2.59
CA ILE A 33 4.43 10.34 1.27
C ILE A 33 5.44 9.21 1.15
N ILE A 34 6.27 9.01 2.18
CA ILE A 34 7.25 7.92 2.22
C ILE A 34 6.55 6.56 2.19
N GLY A 35 5.50 6.37 2.98
CA GLY A 35 4.71 5.13 2.98
C GLY A 35 4.09 4.84 1.60
N GLY A 36 3.54 5.85 0.93
CA GLY A 36 3.03 5.73 -0.43
C GLY A 36 4.11 5.37 -1.45
N LEU A 37 5.29 5.99 -1.37
CA LEU A 37 6.39 5.73 -2.30
C LEU A 37 6.98 4.33 -2.13
N VAL A 38 7.15 3.88 -0.88
CA VAL A 38 7.62 2.51 -0.57
C VAL A 38 6.60 1.47 -1.05
N GLY A 39 5.31 1.70 -0.82
CA GLY A 39 4.25 0.83 -1.34
C GLY A 39 4.26 0.72 -2.87
N ALA A 40 4.41 1.84 -3.57
CA ALA A 40 4.52 1.87 -5.02
C ALA A 40 5.76 1.10 -5.52
N ALA A 41 6.91 1.29 -4.88
CA ALA A 41 8.15 0.59 -5.24
C ALA A 41 8.02 -0.94 -5.10
N ILE A 42 7.38 -1.41 -4.02
CA ILE A 42 7.14 -2.85 -3.79
C ILE A 42 6.26 -3.44 -4.89
N VAL A 43 5.19 -2.74 -5.29
CA VAL A 43 4.29 -3.22 -6.36
C VAL A 43 5.03 -3.31 -7.69
N VAL A 44 5.78 -2.27 -8.05
CA VAL A 44 6.57 -2.25 -9.30
C VAL A 44 7.63 -3.36 -9.29
N ALA A 45 8.37 -3.51 -8.19
CA ALA A 45 9.37 -4.57 -8.05
C ALA A 45 8.74 -5.97 -8.15
N GLY A 46 7.57 -6.19 -7.55
CA GLY A 46 6.84 -7.45 -7.65
C GLY A 46 6.39 -7.77 -9.08
N LEU A 47 5.91 -6.77 -9.82
CA LEU A 47 5.55 -6.94 -11.24
C LEU A 47 6.78 -7.27 -12.10
N LEU A 48 7.88 -6.56 -11.90
CA LEU A 48 9.12 -6.83 -12.62
C LEU A 48 9.67 -8.22 -12.30
N ALA A 49 9.63 -8.63 -11.03
CA ALA A 49 10.03 -9.97 -10.61
C ALA A 49 9.15 -11.05 -11.25
N LEU A 50 7.83 -10.83 -11.32
CA LEU A 50 6.91 -11.75 -11.98
C LEU A 50 7.18 -11.84 -13.48
N VAL A 51 7.37 -10.71 -14.16
CA VAL A 51 7.72 -10.68 -15.58
C VAL A 51 9.01 -11.46 -15.81
N PHE A 52 10.06 -11.16 -15.04
CA PHE A 52 11.34 -11.82 -15.14
C PHE A 52 11.22 -13.32 -14.87
N PHE A 53 10.46 -13.74 -13.85
CA PHE A 53 10.22 -15.15 -13.55
C PHE A 53 9.52 -15.90 -14.68
N VAL A 54 8.65 -15.23 -15.45
CA VAL A 54 7.92 -15.83 -16.56
C VAL A 54 8.72 -15.81 -17.88
N THR A 55 9.59 -14.83 -18.07
CA THR A 55 10.37 -14.67 -19.32
C THR A 55 11.78 -15.24 -19.27
N ALA A 56 12.36 -15.44 -18.08
CA ALA A 56 13.63 -16.13 -17.89
C ALA A 56 13.45 -17.66 -17.90
#